data_AF-A0A382JMC4-F1
#
_entry.id   AF-A0A382JMC4-F1
#
_cell.length_a   1.000
_cell.length_b   1.000
_cell.length_c   1.000
_cell.angle_alpha   90.00
_cell.angle_beta   90.00
_cell.angle_gamma   90.00
#
_symmetry.space_group_name_H-M   'P 1'
#
loop_
_entity.id
_entity.type
_entity.pdbx_description
1 polymer ?
#
loop_
_entity_poly.entity_id
_entity_poly.type
_entity_poly.pdbx_seq_one_letter_code
_entity_poly.pdbx_strand_id
1 'polypeptide(L)'
;MEKESITPNFWEDSADAQSKMKTLAALNNQVILWKGFEEQIVTNLELLELANLENDPSFLDEIRLETGQIEKRVGDEEFTLTLSGEHDQRDAILALHAGAGGVDSQDWASMLVRMYTRWCDRKGFGCEVLDLSHGEESGIKSV
;
A
#
# COMPACT_ATOMS: atom_id res chain seq x y z
N MET A 1 -5.12 -2.07 23.61
CA MET A 1 -4.42 -3.02 22.71
C MET A 1 -3.02 -3.39 23.21
N GLU A 2 -2.00 -2.52 23.20
CA GLU A 2 -0.64 -2.91 23.70
C GLU A 2 -0.63 -3.33 25.19
N LYS A 3 -1.37 -2.60 26.04
CA LYS A 3 -1.54 -2.97 27.46
C LYS A 3 -2.34 -4.25 27.67
N GLU A 4 -3.18 -4.63 26.71
CA GLU A 4 -3.98 -5.85 26.80
C GLU A 4 -3.17 -7.07 26.36
N SER A 5 -2.30 -6.93 25.35
CA SER A 5 -1.47 -8.03 24.84
C SER A 5 -0.43 -8.57 25.82
N ILE A 6 -0.11 -7.79 26.86
CA ILE A 6 0.78 -8.18 27.96
C ILE A 6 0.03 -8.84 29.13
N THR A 7 -1.29 -8.97 29.06
CA THR A 7 -2.08 -9.63 30.13
C THR A 7 -2.06 -11.15 29.97
N PRO A 8 -2.04 -11.93 31.07
CA PRO A 8 -1.98 -13.39 31.00
C PRO A 8 -3.16 -14.02 30.25
N ASN A 9 -4.35 -13.44 30.40
CA ASN A 9 -5.59 -13.94 29.80
C ASN A 9 -5.75 -13.61 28.31
N PHE A 10 -4.90 -12.75 27.76
CA PHE A 10 -5.01 -12.34 26.36
C PHE A 10 -4.86 -13.52 25.40
N TRP A 11 -4.03 -14.51 25.75
CA TRP A 11 -3.75 -15.68 24.93
C TRP A 11 -4.71 -16.86 25.18
N GLU A 12 -5.72 -16.70 26.05
CA GLU A 12 -6.72 -17.75 26.30
C GLU A 12 -7.60 -18.01 25.06
N ASP A 13 -7.86 -16.98 24.26
CA ASP A 13 -8.49 -17.09 22.94
C ASP A 13 -7.47 -16.77 21.84
N SER A 14 -6.85 -17.81 21.29
CA SER A 14 -5.82 -17.70 20.25
C SER A 14 -6.31 -16.96 18.99
N ALA A 15 -7.58 -17.15 18.60
CA ALA A 15 -8.12 -16.55 17.38
C ALA A 15 -8.36 -15.04 17.57
N ASP A 16 -8.95 -14.65 18.69
CA ASP A 16 -9.14 -13.24 19.04
C ASP A 16 -7.80 -12.52 19.26
N ALA A 17 -6.85 -13.17 19.95
CA ALA A 17 -5.50 -12.65 20.17
C ALA A 17 -4.78 -12.38 18.85
N GLN A 18 -4.84 -13.32 17.89
CA GLN A 18 -4.22 -13.18 16.58
C GLN A 18 -4.83 -12.03 15.77
N SER A 19 -6.16 -11.90 15.79
CA SER A 19 -6.87 -10.79 15.14
C SER A 19 -6.44 -9.43 15.72
N LYS A 20 -6.43 -9.32 17.05
CA LYS A 20 -6.00 -8.10 17.76
C LYS A 20 -4.53 -7.76 17.49
N MET A 21 -3.65 -8.75 17.41
CA MET A 21 -2.24 -8.55 17.06
C MET A 21 -2.05 -8.07 15.62
N LYS A 22 -2.83 -8.59 14.67
CA LYS A 22 -2.82 -8.10 13.29
C LYS A 22 -3.22 -6.62 13.22
N THR A 23 -4.29 -6.24 13.91
CA THR A 23 -4.74 -4.85 13.99
C THR A 23 -3.74 -3.95 14.69
N LEU A 24 -3.15 -4.42 15.80
CA LEU A 24 -2.10 -3.69 16.51
C LEU A 24 -0.88 -3.40 15.61
N ALA A 25 -0.42 -4.41 14.88
CA ALA A 25 0.70 -4.25 13.96
C ALA A 25 0.39 -3.23 12.86
N ALA A 26 -0.82 -3.28 12.28
CA ALA A 26 -1.25 -2.31 11.28
C ALA A 26 -1.28 -0.88 11.82
N LEU A 27 -1.85 -0.66 13.01
CA LEU A 27 -1.89 0.64 13.67
C LEU A 27 -0.48 1.15 14.03
N ASN A 28 0.39 0.27 14.55
CA ASN A 28 1.76 0.64 14.87
C ASN A 28 2.56 1.04 13.64
N ASN A 29 2.38 0.34 12.50
CA ASN A 29 2.99 0.73 11.24
C ASN A 29 2.54 2.14 10.80
N GLN A 30 1.26 2.45 10.96
CA GLN A 30 0.72 3.78 10.64
C GLN A 30 1.32 4.85 11.57
N VAL A 31 1.43 4.60 12.87
CA VAL A 31 2.05 5.53 13.81
C VAL A 31 3.53 5.78 13.49
N ILE A 32 4.29 4.71 13.21
CA ILE A 32 5.71 4.81 12.85
C ILE A 32 5.89 5.62 11.57
N LEU A 33 5.04 5.39 10.56
CA LEU A 33 5.05 6.12 9.31
C LEU A 33 4.86 7.63 9.51
N TRP A 34 3.83 8.05 10.24
CA TRP A 34 3.56 9.48 10.46
C TRP A 34 4.61 10.16 11.32
N LYS A 35 5.11 9.48 12.35
CA LYS A 35 6.25 9.99 13.14
C LYS A 35 7.51 10.13 12.29
N GLY A 36 7.75 9.20 11.37
CA GLY A 36 8.86 9.30 10.44
C GLY A 36 8.78 10.53 9.53
N PHE A 37 7.58 10.92 9.08
CA PHE A 37 7.39 12.17 8.34
C PHE A 37 7.63 13.40 9.23
N GLU A 38 7.11 13.39 10.46
CA GLU A 38 7.32 14.47 11.42
C GLU A 38 8.83 14.69 11.69
N GLU A 39 9.57 13.61 11.96
CA GLU A 39 11.03 13.67 12.20
C GLU A 39 11.78 14.22 10.98
N GLN A 40 11.42 13.80 9.76
CA GLN A 40 12.03 14.31 8.53
C GLN A 40 11.75 15.80 8.34
N ILE A 41 10.50 16.24 8.58
CA ILE A 41 10.11 17.65 8.46
C ILE A 41 10.87 18.50 9.49
N VAL A 42 10.93 18.05 10.75
CA VAL A 42 11.67 18.76 11.81
C VAL A 42 13.14 18.89 11.45
N THR A 43 13.78 17.81 10.98
CA THR A 43 15.18 17.81 10.54
C THR A 43 15.41 18.86 9.44
N ASN A 44 14.52 18.94 8.45
CA ASN A 44 14.63 19.89 7.34
C ASN A 44 14.41 21.34 7.79
N LEU A 45 13.54 21.55 8.77
CA LEU A 45 13.31 22.87 9.38
C LEU A 45 14.54 23.33 10.18
N GLU A 46 15.15 22.44 10.96
CA GLU A 46 16.39 22.72 11.70
C GLU A 46 17.54 23.05 10.75
N LEU A 47 17.68 22.30 9.64
CA LEU A 47 18.69 22.57 8.61
C LEU A 47 18.45 23.91 7.92
N LEU A 48 17.18 24.27 7.64
CA LEU A 48 16.82 25.57 7.08
C LEU A 48 17.15 26.72 8.05
N GLU A 49 16.90 26.53 9.34
CA GLU A 49 17.25 27.52 10.37
C GLU A 49 18.77 27.73 10.41
N LEU A 50 19.56 26.65 10.40
CA LEU A 50 21.02 26.71 10.36
C LEU A 50 21.54 27.44 9.10
N ALA A 51 21.01 27.10 7.93
CA ALA A 51 21.36 27.74 6.66
C ALA A 51 21.11 29.26 6.70
N ASN A 52 20.00 29.69 7.30
CA ASN A 52 19.67 31.10 7.48
C ASN A 52 20.61 31.80 8.48
N LEU A 53 20.95 31.15 9.59
CA LEU A 53 21.87 31.69 10.60
C LEU A 53 23.28 31.88 10.04
N GLU A 54 23.75 30.93 9.22
CA GLU A 54 25.09 30.96 8.63
C GLU A 54 25.16 31.75 7.31
N ASN A 55 24.01 32.21 6.77
CA ASN A 55 23.89 32.74 5.41
C ASN A 55 24.49 31.81 4.34
N ASP A 56 24.36 30.50 4.54
CA ASP A 56 24.82 29.49 3.59
C ASP A 56 23.64 28.85 2.84
N PRO A 57 23.39 29.26 1.58
CA PRO A 57 22.30 28.70 0.78
C PRO A 57 22.61 27.30 0.22
N SER A 58 23.78 26.73 0.49
CA SER A 58 24.20 25.43 -0.07
C SER A 58 23.24 24.28 0.24
N PHE A 59 22.52 24.35 1.36
CA PHE A 59 21.55 23.36 1.81
C PHE A 59 20.15 23.50 1.17
N LEU A 60 19.84 24.63 0.52
CA LEU A 60 18.48 24.92 0.06
C LEU A 60 17.99 23.95 -1.03
N ASP A 61 18.89 23.50 -1.92
CA ASP A 61 18.54 22.57 -2.98
C ASP A 61 18.23 21.17 -2.43
N GLU A 62 18.98 20.73 -1.41
CA GLU A 62 18.76 19.47 -0.70
C GLU A 62 17.42 19.50 0.06
N ILE A 63 17.19 20.55 0.86
CA ILE A 63 15.93 20.75 1.59
C ILE A 63 14.74 20.71 0.61
N ARG A 64 14.84 21.41 -0.53
CA ARG A 64 13.77 21.45 -1.54
C ARG A 64 13.51 20.07 -2.15
N LEU A 65 14.57 19.31 -2.44
CA LEU A 65 14.44 17.96 -2.99
C LEU A 65 13.71 17.04 -1.99
N GLU A 66 14.15 17.04 -0.74
CA GLU A 66 13.56 16.20 0.31
C GLU A 66 12.12 16.60 0.63
N THR A 67 11.82 17.89 0.73
CA THR A 67 10.45 18.38 0.91
C THR A 67 9.54 17.88 -0.21
N GLY A 68 9.99 17.93 -1.47
CA GLY A 68 9.21 17.40 -2.60
C GLY A 68 8.99 15.87 -2.52
N GLN A 69 9.96 15.12 -1.97
CA GLN A 69 9.79 13.69 -1.74
C GLN A 69 8.80 13.40 -0.60
N ILE A 70 8.85 14.17 0.48
CA ILE A 70 7.91 14.09 1.60
C ILE A 70 6.49 14.40 1.11
N GLU A 71 6.30 15.50 0.37
CA GLU A 71 5.00 15.92 -0.19
C GLU A 71 4.38 14.81 -1.05
N LYS A 72 5.17 14.22 -1.95
CA LYS A 72 4.70 13.10 -2.79
C LYS A 72 4.28 11.90 -1.95
N ARG A 73 5.09 11.51 -0.96
CA ARG A 73 4.81 10.35 -0.11
C ARG A 73 3.58 10.59 0.79
N VAL A 74 3.42 11.79 1.34
CA VAL A 74 2.23 12.16 2.10
C VAL A 74 0.99 12.09 1.21
N GLY A 75 1.05 12.58 -0.03
CA GLY A 75 -0.05 12.46 -0.99
C GLY A 75 -0.44 11.00 -1.31
N ASP A 76 0.55 10.11 -1.44
CA ASP A 76 0.30 8.66 -1.59
C ASP A 76 -0.43 8.08 -0.36
N GLU A 77 -0.09 8.53 0.86
CA GLU A 77 -0.72 8.09 2.10
C GLU A 77 -2.12 8.71 2.33
N GLU A 78 -2.35 9.95 1.90
CA GLU A 78 -3.69 10.56 1.92
C GLU A 78 -4.68 9.76 1.10
N PHE A 79 -4.26 9.27 -0.07
CA PHE A 79 -5.09 8.35 -0.87
C PHE A 79 -5.41 7.08 -0.08
N THR A 80 -4.41 6.47 0.58
CA THR A 80 -4.62 5.29 1.43
C THR A 80 -5.61 5.57 2.56
N LEU A 81 -5.57 6.76 3.18
CA LEU A 81 -6.53 7.15 4.21
C LEU A 81 -7.97 7.25 3.70
N THR A 82 -8.17 7.54 2.41
CA THR A 82 -9.52 7.53 1.83
C THR A 82 -10.12 6.12 1.73
N LEU A 83 -9.28 5.08 1.72
CA LEU A 83 -9.66 3.67 1.71
C LEU A 83 -10.02 3.18 3.13
N SER A 84 -11.14 3.72 3.64
CA SER A 84 -11.66 3.48 4.99
C SER A 84 -12.90 2.56 5.02
N GLY A 85 -13.19 1.90 3.91
CA GLY A 85 -14.26 0.91 3.80
C GLY A 85 -14.01 -0.33 4.67
N GLU A 86 -15.10 -1.01 5.05
CA GLU A 86 -15.05 -2.21 5.92
C GLU A 86 -14.16 -3.33 5.38
N HIS A 87 -13.93 -3.36 4.07
CA HIS A 87 -13.21 -4.43 3.38
C HIS A 87 -11.91 -3.97 2.74
N ASP A 88 -11.54 -2.69 2.85
CA ASP A 88 -10.38 -2.13 2.14
C ASP A 88 -9.05 -2.70 2.64
N GLN A 89 -9.03 -3.23 3.87
CA GLN A 89 -7.87 -3.89 4.49
C GLN A 89 -7.79 -5.40 4.19
N ARG A 90 -8.71 -5.94 3.39
CA ARG A 90 -8.77 -7.37 3.04
C ARG A 90 -8.15 -7.60 1.67
N ASP A 91 -7.68 -8.82 1.44
CA ASP A 91 -7.25 -9.25 0.11
C ASP A 91 -8.43 -9.19 -0.88
N ALA A 92 -8.17 -8.73 -2.10
CA ALA A 92 -9.17 -8.61 -3.14
C ALA A 92 -9.21 -9.86 -4.02
N ILE A 93 -10.41 -10.31 -4.38
CA ILE A 93 -10.62 -11.32 -5.43
C ILE A 93 -11.02 -10.57 -6.70
N LEU A 94 -10.20 -10.71 -7.75
CA LEU A 94 -10.47 -10.18 -9.08
C LEU A 94 -10.93 -11.31 -10.00
N ALA A 95 -12.11 -11.16 -10.59
CA ALA A 95 -12.61 -12.06 -11.62
C ALA A 95 -12.76 -11.30 -12.95
N LEU A 96 -12.12 -11.80 -13.99
CA LEU A 96 -12.16 -11.27 -15.35
C LEU A 96 -12.91 -12.27 -16.23
N HIS A 97 -13.94 -11.79 -16.92
CA HIS A 97 -14.72 -12.59 -17.86
C HIS A 97 -14.64 -11.98 -19.26
N ALA A 98 -14.28 -12.78 -20.26
CA ALA A 98 -14.38 -12.37 -21.65
C ALA A 98 -15.87 -12.15 -21.99
N GLY A 99 -16.19 -10.94 -22.44
CA GLY A 99 -17.53 -10.54 -22.83
C GLY A 99 -17.96 -11.11 -24.20
N ALA A 100 -19.03 -10.55 -24.74
CA ALA A 100 -19.46 -10.87 -26.09
C ALA A 100 -18.43 -10.35 -27.12
N GLY A 101 -17.90 -11.26 -27.94
CA GLY A 101 -16.88 -10.93 -28.95
C GLY A 101 -15.94 -12.08 -29.33
N GLY A 102 -16.12 -13.27 -28.74
CA GLY A 102 -15.35 -14.45 -29.14
C GLY A 102 -13.87 -14.30 -28.83
N VAL A 103 -13.01 -14.67 -29.80
CA VAL A 103 -11.55 -14.70 -29.63
C VAL A 103 -10.98 -13.32 -29.27
N ASP A 104 -11.44 -12.24 -29.90
CA ASP A 104 -10.95 -10.89 -29.63
C ASP A 104 -11.19 -10.46 -28.17
N SER A 105 -12.34 -10.84 -27.60
CA SER A 105 -12.64 -10.60 -26.18
C SER A 105 -11.79 -11.45 -25.24
N GLN A 106 -11.43 -12.67 -25.66
CA GLN A 106 -10.56 -13.57 -24.89
C GLN A 106 -9.10 -13.08 -24.88
N ASP A 107 -8.63 -12.56 -26.00
CA ASP A 107 -7.31 -11.94 -26.10
C ASP A 107 -7.25 -10.64 -25.27
N TRP A 108 -8.32 -9.83 -25.28
CA TRP A 108 -8.41 -8.65 -24.42
C TRP A 108 -8.41 -9.00 -22.93
N ALA A 109 -9.18 -10.02 -22.52
CA ALA A 109 -9.15 -10.51 -21.14
C ALA A 109 -7.72 -10.92 -20.75
N SER A 110 -6.99 -11.59 -21.65
CA SER A 110 -5.58 -11.95 -21.43
C SER A 110 -4.67 -10.75 -21.25
N MET A 111 -4.92 -9.66 -21.98
CA MET A 111 -4.20 -8.40 -21.81
C MET A 111 -4.46 -7.77 -20.44
N LEU A 112 -5.71 -7.78 -19.97
CA LEU A 112 -6.09 -7.27 -18.65
C LEU A 112 -5.45 -8.08 -17.52
N VAL A 113 -5.43 -9.41 -17.64
CA VAL A 113 -4.74 -10.28 -16.66
C VAL A 113 -3.29 -9.87 -16.53
N ARG A 114 -2.57 -9.78 -17.66
CA ARG A 114 -1.17 -9.35 -17.66
C ARG A 114 -0.98 -7.93 -17.11
N MET A 115 -1.94 -7.03 -17.34
CA MET A 115 -1.91 -5.68 -16.78
C MET A 115 -2.01 -5.71 -15.26
N TYR A 116 -2.98 -6.42 -14.70
CA TYR A 116 -3.20 -6.50 -13.27
C TYR A 116 -2.09 -7.27 -12.55
N THR A 117 -1.57 -8.38 -13.10
CA THR A 117 -0.41 -9.08 -12.52
C THR A 117 0.79 -8.15 -12.41
N ARG A 118 1.11 -7.40 -13.47
CA ARG A 118 2.24 -6.44 -13.44
C ARG A 118 1.99 -5.26 -12.49
N TRP A 119 0.73 -4.86 -12.31
CA TRP A 119 0.36 -3.82 -11.34
C TRP A 119 0.55 -4.33 -9.90
N CYS A 120 0.11 -5.56 -9.60
CA CYS A 120 0.34 -6.21 -8.31
C CYS A 120 1.83 -6.30 -8.00
N ASP A 121 2.65 -6.76 -8.95
CA ASP A 121 4.11 -6.83 -8.78
C ASP A 121 4.72 -5.46 -8.46
N ARG A 122 4.32 -4.41 -9.20
CA ARG A 122 4.81 -3.03 -8.98
C ARG A 122 4.38 -2.45 -7.63
N LYS A 123 3.23 -2.88 -7.11
CA LYS A 123 2.72 -2.48 -5.79
C LYS A 123 3.22 -3.38 -4.65
N GLY A 124 3.94 -4.46 -4.96
CA GLY A 124 4.45 -5.41 -3.98
C GLY A 124 3.38 -6.35 -3.41
N PHE A 125 2.24 -6.50 -4.09
CA PHE A 125 1.18 -7.41 -3.67
C PHE A 125 1.47 -8.85 -4.10
N GLY A 126 1.11 -9.82 -3.26
CA GLY A 126 1.03 -11.21 -3.66
C GLY A 126 -0.13 -11.42 -4.63
N CYS A 127 0.12 -12.14 -5.74
CA CYS A 127 -0.90 -12.46 -6.72
C CYS A 127 -0.96 -13.98 -6.92
N GLU A 128 -2.11 -14.58 -6.65
CA GLU A 128 -2.37 -16.00 -6.82
C GLU A 128 -3.54 -16.18 -7.80
N VAL A 129 -3.40 -17.10 -8.76
CA VAL A 129 -4.48 -17.47 -9.68
C VAL A 129 -5.26 -18.62 -9.06
N LEU A 130 -6.52 -18.38 -8.73
CA LEU A 130 -7.39 -19.37 -8.07
C LEU A 130 -8.11 -20.29 -9.06
N ASP A 131 -8.54 -19.75 -10.20
CA ASP A 131 -9.20 -20.49 -11.29
C ASP A 131 -8.80 -19.88 -12.64
N LEU A 132 -8.73 -20.70 -13.70
CA LEU A 132 -8.37 -20.23 -15.04
C LEU A 132 -9.03 -21.09 -16.11
N SER A 133 -9.75 -20.44 -17.02
CA SER A 133 -10.38 -21.05 -18.19
C SER A 133 -9.87 -20.42 -19.48
N HIS A 134 -9.27 -21.24 -20.33
CA HIS A 134 -8.77 -20.83 -21.64
C HIS A 134 -9.90 -20.78 -22.69
N GLY A 135 -9.73 -19.91 -23.69
CA GLY A 135 -10.55 -19.94 -24.90
C GLY A 135 -10.27 -21.19 -25.74
N GLU A 136 -11.20 -21.57 -26.62
CA GLU A 136 -11.06 -22.76 -27.48
C GLU A 136 -9.99 -22.58 -28.57
N GLU A 137 -9.82 -21.35 -29.08
CA GLU A 137 -8.82 -21.03 -30.10
C GLU A 137 -7.64 -20.21 -29.54
N SER A 138 -7.89 -19.23 -28.68
CA SER A 138 -6.86 -18.37 -28.06
C SER A 138 -7.43 -17.66 -26.82
N GLY A 139 -6.52 -17.08 -26.02
CA GLY A 139 -6.87 -16.17 -24.93
C GLY A 139 -7.48 -16.83 -23.69
N ILE A 140 -8.09 -16.00 -22.85
CA ILE A 140 -8.67 -16.39 -21.55
C ILE A 140 -10.16 -16.09 -21.59
N LYS A 141 -10.96 -17.12 -21.28
CA LYS A 141 -12.42 -16.99 -21.17
C LYS A 141 -12.81 -16.47 -19.79
N SER A 142 -12.18 -16.99 -18.74
CA SER A 142 -12.33 -16.47 -17.38
C SER A 142 -11.10 -16.76 -16.52
N VAL A 143 -10.85 -15.91 -15.54
CA VAL A 143 -9.80 -16.04 -14.51
C VAL A 143 -10.14 -15.17 -13.32
#